data_AF-A0AA50V4S6-F1
#
_entry.id   AF-A0AA50V4S6-F1
#
_cell.length_a   1.000
_cell.length_b   1.000
_cell.length_c   1.000
_cell.angle_alpha   90.00
_cell.angle_beta   90.00
_cell.angle_gamma   90.00
#
_symmetry.space_group_name_H-M   'P 1'
#
loop_
_entity.id
_entity.type
_entity.pdbx_description
1 polymer ?
#
loop_
_entity_poly.entity_id
_entity_poly.type
_entity_poly.pdbx_seq_one_letter_code
_entity_poly.pdbx_strand_id
1 'polypeptide(L)' 'QLEGEIAEEWNIDNMDTLLGLVRDVVAFDMQHSAEIQACDLLMEIDRLDLLTQHMDQSNYPRVCLYL' A
#
# COMPACT_ATOMS: atom_id res chain seq x y z
N GLN A 1 -5.22 -7.36 8.63
CA GLN A 1 -6.67 -7.30 8.97
C GLN A 1 -7.20 -5.90 8.71
N LEU A 2 -6.46 -4.86 9.11
CA LEU A 2 -6.76 -3.48 8.78
C LEU A 2 -6.73 -3.20 7.26
N GLU A 3 -5.77 -3.78 6.53
CA GLU A 3 -5.60 -3.58 5.09
C GLU A 3 -6.82 -4.04 4.31
N GLY A 4 -7.36 -5.21 4.66
CA GLY A 4 -8.58 -5.75 4.05
C GLY A 4 -9.81 -4.90 4.35
N GLU A 5 -9.95 -4.37 5.57
CA GLU A 5 -11.05 -3.45 5.91
C GLU A 5 -10.95 -2.14 5.11
N ILE A 6 -9.74 -1.59 4.94
CA ILE A 6 -9.51 -0.40 4.12
C ILE A 6 -9.87 -0.67 2.66
N ALA A 7 -9.48 -1.82 2.12
CA ALA A 7 -9.76 -2.20 0.75
C ALA A 7 -11.27 -2.44 0.51
N GLU A 8 -11.96 -3.10 1.44
CA GLU A 8 -13.41 -3.32 1.37
C GLU A 8 -14.21 -2.01 1.40
N GLU A 9 -13.77 -1.05 2.22
CA GLU A 9 -14.42 0.25 2.29
C GLU A 9 -14.06 1.16 1.12
N TRP A 10 -12.97 0.90 0.38
CA TRP A 10 -12.47 1.81 -0.66
C TRP A 10 -13.48 2.09 -1.79
N ASN A 11 -14.01 3.31 -1.83
CA ASN A 11 -14.93 3.77 -2.85
C ASN A 11 -14.78 5.28 -3.16
N ILE A 12 -15.48 5.77 -4.18
CA ILE A 12 -15.36 7.15 -4.67
C ILE A 12 -15.73 8.18 -3.60
N ASP A 13 -16.65 7.84 -2.68
CA ASP A 13 -17.15 8.79 -1.67
C ASP A 13 -16.21 8.91 -0.46
N ASN A 14 -15.42 7.87 -0.16
CA ASN A 14 -14.51 7.84 0.99
C ASN A 14 -13.02 7.78 0.64
N MET A 15 -12.65 7.61 -0.65
CA MET A 15 -11.25 7.47 -1.07
C MET A 15 -10.37 8.62 -0.59
N ASP A 16 -10.83 9.87 -0.59
CA ASP A 16 -10.00 11.00 -0.18
C ASP A 16 -9.70 10.99 1.32
N THR A 17 -10.63 10.45 2.12
CA THR A 17 -10.46 10.31 3.57
C THR A 17 -9.55 9.12 3.88
N LEU A 18 -9.74 8.01 3.17
CA LEU A 18 -8.94 6.79 3.32
C LEU A 18 -7.53 6.92 2.74
N LEU A 19 -7.31 7.78 1.74
CA LEU A 19 -6.01 7.95 1.09
C LEU A 19 -4.92 8.37 2.07
N GLY A 20 -5.25 9.20 3.06
CA GLY A 20 -4.30 9.56 4.13
C GLY A 20 -3.88 8.33 4.93
N LEU A 21 -4.85 7.52 5.35
CA LEU A 21 -4.61 6.29 6.10
C LEU A 21 -3.83 5.27 5.28
N VAL A 22 -4.18 5.06 4.00
CA VAL A 22 -3.46 4.17 3.09
C VAL A 22 -1.99 4.55 2.99
N ARG A 23 -1.69 5.85 2.84
CA ARG A 23 -0.29 6.32 2.77
C ARG A 23 0.48 6.04 4.05
N ASP A 24 -0.15 6.26 5.20
CA ASP A 24 0.48 5.99 6.50
C ASP A 24 0.75 4.49 6.69
N VAL A 25 -0.20 3.63 6.31
CA VAL A 25 -0.07 2.16 6.36
C VAL A 25 1.03 1.68 5.41
N VAL A 26 1.02 2.11 4.15
CA VAL A 26 2.05 1.72 3.17
C VAL A 26 3.43 2.17 3.60
N ALA A 27 3.57 3.40 4.11
CA ALA A 27 4.85 3.89 4.62
C ALA A 27 5.35 3.06 5.81
N PHE A 28 4.46 2.69 6.72
CA PHE A 28 4.78 1.83 7.85
C PHE A 28 5.26 0.45 7.38
N ASP A 29 4.50 -0.20 6.51
CA ASP A 29 4.80 -1.55 6.00
C ASP A 29 6.13 -1.60 5.24
N MET A 30 6.38 -0.61 4.39
CA MET A 30 7.62 -0.47 3.63
C MET A 30 8.85 -0.27 4.51
N GLN A 31 8.70 0.30 5.71
CA GLN A 31 9.79 0.46 6.69
C GLN A 31 9.99 -0.78 7.58
N HIS A 32 8.99 -1.66 7.67
CA HIS A 32 8.99 -2.81 8.57
C HIS A 32 9.08 -4.16 7.85
N SER A 33 9.58 -4.18 6.61
CA SER A 33 9.73 -5.41 5.82
C SER A 33 8.40 -6.13 5.52
N ALA A 34 7.30 -5.39 5.48
CA ALA A 34 5.96 -5.87 5.12
C ALA A 34 5.55 -5.39 3.72
N GLU A 35 6.51 -5.34 2.80
CA GLU A 35 6.31 -4.67 1.50
C GLU A 35 5.32 -5.42 0.61
N ILE A 36 5.18 -6.73 0.83
CA ILE A 36 4.21 -7.59 0.16
C ILE A 36 2.79 -7.18 0.55
N GLN A 37 2.54 -6.96 1.84
CA GLN A 37 1.25 -6.51 2.35
C GLN A 37 0.88 -5.13 1.79
N ALA A 38 1.86 -4.21 1.74
CA ALA A 38 1.67 -2.91 1.11
C ALA A 38 1.34 -3.03 -0.39
N CYS A 39 1.98 -3.96 -1.11
CA CYS A 39 1.68 -4.24 -2.51
C CYS A 39 0.25 -4.78 -2.69
N ASP A 40 -0.18 -5.73 -1.86
CA ASP A 40 -1.51 -6.33 -1.91
C ASP A 40 -2.60 -5.28 -1.68
N LEU A 41 -2.46 -4.46 -0.63
CA LEU A 41 -3.39 -3.37 -0.35
C LEU A 41 -3.51 -2.42 -1.55
N LEU A 42 -2.37 -1.97 -2.09
CA LEU A 42 -2.35 -1.04 -3.22
C LEU A 42 -2.89 -1.66 -4.52
N MET A 43 -2.72 -2.96 -4.72
CA MET A 43 -3.34 -3.70 -5.83
C MET A 43 -4.86 -3.75 -5.69
N GLU A 44 -5.38 -4.06 -4.51
CA GLU A 44 -6.82 -4.18 -4.27
C GLU A 44 -7.57 -2.86 -4.50
N ILE A 45 -6.95 -1.73 -4.16
CA ILE A 45 -7.54 -0.39 -4.35
C ILE A 45 -7.15 0.31 -5.66
N ASP A 46 -6.41 -0.38 -6.54
CA ASP A 46 -5.89 0.12 -7.83
C ASP A 46 -5.07 1.43 -7.68
N ARG A 47 -4.19 1.48 -6.67
CA ARG A 47 -3.29 2.62 -6.36
C ARG A 47 -1.81 2.23 -6.28
N LEU A 48 -1.39 1.32 -7.16
CA LEU A 48 0.02 0.92 -7.29
C LEU A 48 0.96 2.11 -7.60
N ASP A 49 0.45 3.24 -8.07
CA ASP A 49 1.23 4.47 -8.28
C ASP A 49 1.88 4.98 -6.99
N LEU A 50 1.23 4.79 -5.83
CA LEU A 50 1.73 5.23 -4.52
C LEU A 50 3.00 4.47 -4.10
N LEU A 51 3.16 3.24 -4.57
CA LEU A 51 4.26 2.35 -4.22
C LEU A 51 5.62 2.98 -4.54
N THR A 52 5.72 3.66 -5.69
CA THR A 52 6.94 4.36 -6.13
C THR A 52 7.44 5.42 -5.17
N GLN A 53 6.56 5.99 -4.34
CA GLN A 53 6.90 7.02 -3.34
C GLN A 53 7.59 6.44 -2.10
N HIS A 54 7.44 5.13 -1.89
CA HIS A 54 7.94 4.42 -0.71
C HIS A 54 9.01 3.37 -1.05
N MET A 55 9.42 3.28 -2.32
CA MET A 55 10.49 2.37 -2.76
C MET A 55 11.88 2.95 -2.50
N ASP A 56 12.76 2.11 -1.96
CA ASP A 56 14.17 2.39 -1.75
C ASP A 56 15.04 1.15 -2.09
N GLN A 57 16.36 1.26 -1.99
CA GLN A 57 17.27 0.16 -2.34
C GLN A 57 17.09 -1.12 -1.50
N SER A 58 16.51 -1.01 -0.31
CA SER A 58 16.32 -2.10 0.64
C SER A 58 15.03 -2.92 0.40
N ASN A 59 14.00 -2.28 -0.15
CA ASN A 59 12.73 -2.94 -0.47
C ASN A 59 12.53 -3.21 -1.96
N TYR A 60 13.19 -2.44 -2.84
CA TYR A 60 13.03 -2.55 -4.29
C TYR A 60 13.19 -3.98 -4.83
N PRO A 61 14.21 -4.78 -4.44
CA PRO A 61 14.34 -6.14 -4.95
C PRO A 61 13.18 -7.06 -4.56
N ARG A 62 12.62 -6.89 -3.36
CA ARG A 62 11.50 -7.72 -2.86
C ARG A 62 10.22 -7.37 -3.59
N VAL A 63 9.94 -6.07 -3.74
CA VAL A 63 8.78 -5.58 -4.48
C VAL A 63 8.83 -6.04 -5.95
N CYS A 64 9.96 -5.90 -6.62
CA CYS A 64 10.10 -6.30 -8.03
C CYS A 64 10.06 -7.81 -8.28
N LEU A 65 10.35 -8.63 -7.27
CA LEU A 65 10.18 -10.09 -7.37
C LEU A 65 8.75 -10.53 -7.10
N TYR A 66 7.98 -9.70 -6.40
CA TYR A 66 6.60 -10.00 -6.02
C TYR A 66 5.61 -9.65 -7.13
N LEU A 67 5.78 -8.47 -7.74
CA LEU A 67 5.00 -8.00 -8.90
C LEU A 67 5.39 -8.77 -10.17
#